data_AF-A0A1A8ZB90-F1
#
_entry.id   AF-A0A1A8ZB90-F1
#
_cell.length_a   1.000
_cell.length_b   1.000
_cell.length_c   1.000
_cell.angle_alpha   90.00
_cell.angle_beta   90.00
_cell.angle_gamma   90.00
#
_symmetry.space_group_name_H-M   'P 1'
#
loop_
_entity.id
_entity.type
_entity.pdbx_description
1 polymer ?
#
loop_
_entity_poly.entity_id
_entity_poly.type
_entity_poly.pdbx_seq_one_letter_code
_entity_poly.pdbx_strand_id
1 'polypeptide(L)' 'MNGATRATRPAASCPIRPGEPCTLCLPGATGPQDCGLVWLVMGDEELRDGVRRSRLAARDARPRP' A
#
# COMPACT_ATOMS: atom_id res chain seq x y z
N MET A 1 -5.22 7.78 -34.57
CA MET A 1 -4.31 7.57 -33.43
C MET A 1 -4.66 8.61 -32.37
N ASN A 2 -5.66 8.35 -31.53
CA ASN A 2 -6.03 9.26 -30.44
C ASN A 2 -6.08 8.44 -29.15
N GLY A 3 -5.20 8.75 -28.21
CA GLY A 3 -5.21 8.17 -26.87
C GLY A 3 -4.92 9.29 -25.90
N ALA A 4 -5.97 10.03 -25.53
CA ALA A 4 -5.90 10.97 -24.42
C ALA A 4 -5.23 10.28 -23.23
N THR A 5 -4.25 10.93 -22.62
CA THR A 5 -3.56 10.46 -21.42
C THR A 5 -4.59 10.21 -20.33
N ARG A 6 -5.03 8.95 -20.21
CA ARG A 6 -5.88 8.48 -19.13
C ARG A 6 -5.07 8.70 -17.85
N ALA A 7 -5.44 9.70 -17.06
CA ALA A 7 -4.86 9.88 -15.74
C ALA A 7 -5.02 8.55 -15.00
N THR A 8 -3.91 7.83 -14.80
CA THR A 8 -3.90 6.56 -14.08
C THR A 8 -4.46 6.84 -12.70
N ARG A 9 -5.61 6.25 -12.36
CA ARG A 9 -6.15 6.32 -10.99
C ARG A 9 -5.00 5.98 -10.05
N PRO A 10 -4.79 6.74 -8.95
CA PRO A 10 -3.72 6.42 -8.02
C PRO A 10 -3.84 4.94 -7.64
N ALA A 11 -2.81 4.16 -7.96
CA ALA A 11 -2.80 2.76 -7.60
C ALA A 11 -2.96 2.66 -6.09
N ALA A 12 -3.87 1.81 -5.62
CA ALA A 12 -4.03 1.59 -4.18
C ALA A 12 -2.66 1.22 -3.60
N SER A 13 -2.17 1.93 -2.59
CA SER A 13 -0.88 1.65 -1.96
C SER A 13 -0.97 0.38 -1.13
N CYS A 14 0.13 -0.37 -1.03
CA CYS A 14 0.21 -1.52 -0.15
C CYS A 14 0.30 -1.05 1.32
N PRO A 15 -0.63 -1.44 2.21
CA PRO A 15 -0.59 -1.03 3.62
C PRO A 15 0.69 -1.50 4.33
N ILE A 16 1.23 -2.65 3.93
CA ILE A 16 2.37 -3.30 4.58
C ILE A 16 3.72 -2.79 4.08
N ARG A 17 3.76 -2.27 2.84
CA ARG A 17 4.99 -1.75 2.20
C ARG A 17 4.83 -0.25 1.93
N PRO A 18 5.17 0.62 2.90
CA PRO A 18 5.02 2.06 2.75
C PRO A 18 5.74 2.58 1.50
N GLY A 19 5.04 3.37 0.68
CA GLY A 19 5.60 3.94 -0.54
C GLY A 19 5.50 3.06 -1.78
N GLU A 20 5.11 1.79 -1.64
CA GLU A 20 4.91 0.89 -2.78
C GLU A 20 3.43 0.80 -3.19
N PRO A 21 3.13 0.78 -4.50
CA PRO A 21 1.80 0.45 -4.99
C PRO A 21 1.46 -1.01 -4.68
N CYS A 22 0.17 -1.34 -4.63
CA CYS A 22 -0.26 -2.73 -4.60
C CYS A 22 0.14 -3.42 -5.91
N THR A 23 0.86 -4.53 -5.79
CA THR A 23 1.34 -5.33 -6.93
C THR A 23 0.48 -6.55 -7.22
N LEU A 24 -0.68 -6.69 -6.55
CA LEU A 24 -1.61 -7.81 -6.73
C LEU A 24 -0.92 -9.18 -6.58
N CYS A 25 -0.14 -9.36 -5.51
CA CYS A 25 0.71 -10.55 -5.31
C CYS A 25 -0.05 -11.89 -5.29
N LEU A 26 -1.35 -11.89 -5.02
CA LEU A 26 -2.19 -13.08 -4.96
C LEU A 26 -3.05 -13.20 -6.23
N PRO A 27 -3.17 -14.39 -6.85
CA PRO A 27 -4.09 -14.61 -7.95
C PRO A 27 -5.53 -14.22 -7.59
N GLY A 28 -6.17 -13.44 -8.47
CA GLY A 28 -7.54 -12.98 -8.27
C GLY A 28 -7.70 -11.74 -7.37
N ALA A 29 -6.62 -11.22 -6.78
CA ALA A 29 -6.67 -9.98 -6.03
C ALA A 29 -6.97 -8.77 -6.94
N THR A 30 -7.84 -7.89 -6.48
CA THR A 30 -8.19 -6.61 -7.12
C THR A 30 -7.64 -5.42 -6.32
N GLY A 31 -7.15 -5.66 -5.10
CA GLY A 31 -6.48 -4.67 -4.28
C GLY A 31 -6.10 -5.18 -2.88
N PRO A 32 -5.66 -4.27 -1.98
CA PRO A 32 -5.23 -4.64 -0.62
C PRO A 32 -6.29 -5.35 0.21
N GLN A 33 -7.58 -5.07 -0.01
CA GLN A 33 -8.69 -5.71 0.69
C GLN A 33 -8.78 -7.22 0.44
N ASP A 34 -8.23 -7.70 -0.67
CA ASP A 34 -8.22 -9.13 -1.03
C ASP A 34 -6.96 -9.85 -0.52
N CYS A 35 -6.02 -9.13 0.09
CA CYS A 35 -4.76 -9.68 0.56
C CYS A 35 -4.89 -10.25 1.98
N GLY A 36 -4.67 -11.56 2.13
CA GLY A 36 -4.71 -12.23 3.45
C GLY A 36 -3.72 -11.64 4.46
N LEU A 37 -2.52 -11.22 4.03
CA LEU A 37 -1.55 -10.56 4.91
C LEU A 37 -2.08 -9.22 5.44
N VAL A 38 -2.71 -8.42 4.58
CA VAL A 38 -3.34 -7.15 4.99
C VAL A 38 -4.44 -7.44 6.00
N TRP A 39 -5.27 -8.45 5.77
CA TRP A 39 -6.33 -8.83 6.71
C TRP A 39 -5.78 -9.20 8.09
N LEU A 40 -4.74 -10.04 8.16
CA LEU A 40 -4.12 -10.46 9.42
C LEU A 40 -3.52 -9.28 10.18
N VAL A 41 -2.67 -8.48 9.51
CA VAL A 41 -1.95 -7.37 10.13
C VAL A 41 -2.89 -6.24 10.51
N MET A 42 -3.84 -5.91 9.64
CA MET A 42 -4.78 -4.81 9.91
C MET A 42 -5.92 -5.24 10.82
N GLY A 43 -6.14 -6.53 11.08
CA GLY A 43 -7.10 -7.04 12.06
C GLY A 43 -6.59 -6.99 13.49
N ASP A 44 -5.28 -7.13 13.68
CA ASP A 44 -4.59 -7.10 14.97
C ASP A 44 -4.13 -5.68 15.34
N GLU A 45 -4.39 -5.24 16.58
CA GLU A 45 -4.08 -3.87 17.03
C GLU A 45 -2.57 -3.62 17.14
N GLU A 46 -1.82 -4.56 17.71
CA GLU A 46 -0.38 -4.42 17.92
C GLU A 46 0.35 -4.34 16.58
N LEU A 47 -0.02 -5.23 15.64
CA LEU A 47 0.55 -5.27 14.30
C LEU A 47 0.18 -4.02 13.50
N ARG A 48 -1.07 -3.57 13.59
CA ARG A 48 -1.53 -2.32 12.94
C ARG A 48 -0.75 -1.11 13.43
N ASP A 49 -0.48 -1.04 14.73
CA ASP A 49 0.35 0.01 15.31
C ASP A 49 1.81 -0.09 14.88
N GLY A 50 2.35 -1.30 14.74
CA GLY A 50 3.65 -1.55 14.13
C GLY A 50 3.75 -0.96 12.72
N VAL A 51 2.77 -1.23 11.87
CA VAL A 51 2.70 -0.64 10.52
C VAL A 51 2.62 0.88 10.57
N ARG A 52 1.83 1.45 11.50
CA ARG A 52 1.75 2.90 11.69
C ARG A 52 3.13 3.48 12.05
N ARG A 53 3.86 2.88 12.98
CA ARG A 53 5.22 3.30 13.36
C ARG A 53 6.17 3.25 12.16
N SER A 54 6.16 2.16 11.39
CA SER A 54 6.99 2.02 10.18
C SER A 54 6.68 3.09 9.13
N ARG A 55 5.41 3.48 8.95
CA ARG A 55 5.03 4.56 8.03
C ARG A 55 5.55 5.92 8.48
N LEU A 56 5.53 6.21 9.78
CA LEU A 56 6.09 7.47 10.30
C LEU A 56 7.61 7.50 10.09
N ALA A 57 8.30 6.42 10.45
CA ALA A 57 9.75 6.31 10.24
C ALA A 57 10.15 6.46 8.75
N ALA A 58 9.39 5.86 7.82
CA ALA A 58 9.63 6.00 6.39
C ALA A 58 9.41 7.44 5.87
N ARG A 59 8.51 8.21 6.50
CA ARG A 59 8.30 9.62 6.16
C ARG A 59 9.46 10.48 6.63
N ASP A 60 9.97 10.21 7.82
CA ASP A 60 11.10 10.94 8.41
C ASP A 60 12.41 10.65 7.68
N ALA A 61 12.58 9.41 7.19
CA ALA A 61 13.73 9.02 6.38
C ALA A 61 13.70 9.56 4.95
N ARG A 62 12.56 10.07 4.46
CA ARG A 62 12.47 10.60 3.10
C ARG A 62 13.27 11.92 3.04
N PRO A 63 14.25 12.04 2.13
CA PRO A 63 15.00 13.27 1.98
C PRO A 63 14.02 14.42 1.69
N ARG A 64 14.13 15.47 2.49
CA ARG A 64 13.35 16.69 2.32
C ARG A 64 13.95 17.44 1.11
N PRO A 65 13.14 17.85 0.12
CA PRO A 65 13.63 18.59 -1.04
C PRO A 65 14.26 19.92 -0.64
#